data_AF-A0A6I5RKP8-F1
#
_entry.id   AF-A0A6I5RKP8-F1
#
_cell.length_a   1.000
_cell.length_b   1.000
_cell.length_c   1.000
_cell.angle_alpha   90.00
_cell.angle_beta   90.00
_cell.angle_gamma   90.00
#
_symmetry.space_group_name_H-M   'P 1'
#
loop_
_entity.id
_entity.type
_entity.pdbx_description
1 polymer ?
#
loop_
_entity_poly.entity_id
_entity_poly.type
_entity_poly.pdbx_seq_one_letter_code
_entity_poly.pdbx_strand_id
1 'polypeptide(L)'
;ADLREVDLQGADLRGGNLQEAILLATDLRGVQGMNIEQLDNQNPPYLCNVALPESIQNIDPDRDCAILPSVLVERSSDLSLERARQIVEEARQITWE
;
A
#
# COMPACT_ATOMS: atom_id res chain seq x y z
N ALA A 1 -8.54 1.11 -6.60
CA ALA A 1 -8.91 -0.01 -5.72
C ALA A 1 -8.35 0.28 -4.32
N ASP A 2 -9.10 -0.02 -3.28
CA ASP A 2 -8.68 0.20 -1.88
C ASP A 2 -8.35 -1.16 -1.25
N LEU A 3 -7.07 -1.44 -1.03
CA LEU A 3 -6.57 -2.70 -0.46
C LEU A 3 -6.01 -2.38 0.93
N ARG A 4 -6.85 -2.56 1.95
CA ARG A 4 -6.49 -2.38 3.35
C ARG A 4 -6.42 -3.75 4.00
N GLU A 5 -5.31 -4.05 4.68
CA GLU A 5 -5.13 -5.30 5.43
C GLU A 5 -5.31 -6.56 4.56
N VAL A 6 -4.90 -6.47 3.30
CA VAL A 6 -5.03 -7.58 2.35
C VAL A 6 -3.74 -8.40 2.35
N ASP A 7 -3.86 -9.68 2.65
CA ASP A 7 -2.82 -10.65 2.36
C ASP A 7 -2.89 -11.02 0.87
N LEU A 8 -1.86 -10.66 0.11
CA LEU A 8 -1.73 -10.99 -1.31
C LEU A 8 -0.69 -12.09 -1.55
N GLN A 9 -0.33 -12.87 -0.54
CA GLN A 9 0.62 -13.96 -0.68
C GLN A 9 0.15 -14.95 -1.77
N GLY A 10 1.01 -15.17 -2.77
CA GLY A 10 0.72 -16.05 -3.89
C GLY A 10 -0.11 -15.44 -5.02
N ALA A 11 -0.52 -14.17 -4.92
CA ALA A 11 -1.18 -13.47 -6.01
C ALA A 11 -0.21 -13.25 -7.20
N ASP A 12 -0.72 -13.46 -8.41
CA ASP A 12 -0.04 -13.12 -9.66
C ASP A 12 -0.47 -11.71 -10.09
N LEU A 13 0.42 -10.72 -9.87
CA LEU A 13 0.17 -9.32 -10.23
C LEU A 13 0.89 -8.91 -11.53
N ARG A 14 1.28 -9.88 -12.38
CA ARG A 14 1.88 -9.59 -13.70
C ARG A 14 0.95 -8.72 -14.54
N GLY A 15 1.38 -7.49 -14.82
CA GLY A 15 0.59 -6.51 -15.59
C GLY A 15 -0.61 -5.93 -14.82
N GLY A 16 -0.70 -6.18 -13.51
CA GLY A 16 -1.70 -5.55 -12.65
C GLY A 16 -1.51 -4.04 -12.60
N ASN A 17 -2.59 -3.29 -12.81
CA ASN A 17 -2.58 -1.84 -12.67
C ASN A 17 -2.75 -1.46 -11.20
N LEU A 18 -1.65 -1.07 -10.55
CA LEU A 18 -1.62 -0.56 -9.18
C LEU A 18 -1.68 0.97 -9.11
N GLN A 19 -1.98 1.64 -10.23
CA GLN A 19 -1.98 3.10 -10.26
C GLN A 19 -2.95 3.68 -9.24
N GLU A 20 -2.41 4.58 -8.42
CA GLU A 20 -3.09 5.21 -7.30
C GLU A 20 -3.80 4.22 -6.33
N ALA A 21 -3.45 2.92 -6.33
CA ALA A 21 -3.99 1.98 -5.36
C ALA A 21 -3.52 2.36 -3.95
N ILE A 22 -4.35 2.12 -2.94
CA ILE A 22 -3.91 2.24 -1.55
C ILE A 22 -3.41 0.87 -1.11
N LEU A 23 -2.11 0.78 -0.78
CA LEU A 23 -1.47 -0.40 -0.20
C LEU A 23 -1.12 -0.09 1.25
N LEU A 24 -2.08 -0.37 2.13
CA LEU A 24 -1.99 -0.12 3.56
C LEU A 24 -1.91 -1.45 4.30
N ALA A 25 -0.83 -1.65 5.07
CA ALA A 25 -0.60 -2.92 5.78
C ALA A 25 -0.81 -4.13 4.84
N THR A 26 -0.02 -4.20 3.78
CA THR A 26 -0.15 -5.22 2.74
C THR A 26 1.13 -6.05 2.63
N ASP A 27 1.01 -7.38 2.69
CA ASP A 27 2.14 -8.28 2.43
C ASP A 27 2.26 -8.59 0.94
N LEU A 28 3.35 -8.13 0.32
CA LEU A 28 3.69 -8.40 -1.07
C LEU A 28 4.86 -9.37 -1.22
N ARG A 29 5.45 -9.90 -0.13
CA ARG A 29 6.64 -10.78 -0.20
C ARG A 29 6.43 -12.03 -1.03
N GLY A 30 5.19 -12.53 -1.08
CA GLY A 30 4.80 -13.72 -1.85
C GLY A 30 4.22 -13.45 -3.24
N VAL A 31 4.18 -12.20 -3.69
CA VAL A 31 3.61 -11.84 -4.99
C VAL A 31 4.57 -12.21 -6.11
N GLN A 32 4.05 -12.88 -7.14
CA GLN A 32 4.83 -13.28 -8.30
C GLN A 32 4.73 -12.23 -9.42
N GLY A 33 5.86 -11.99 -10.09
CA GLY A 33 5.91 -11.16 -11.30
C GLY A 33 5.65 -9.67 -11.10
N MET A 34 5.81 -9.18 -9.86
CA MET A 34 5.85 -7.76 -9.55
C MET A 34 7.22 -7.16 -9.92
N ASN A 35 7.23 -5.92 -10.40
CA ASN A 35 8.45 -5.17 -10.70
C ASN A 35 8.41 -3.76 -10.11
N ILE A 36 9.56 -3.07 -10.13
CA ILE A 36 9.68 -1.71 -9.60
C ILE A 36 8.88 -0.68 -10.40
N GLU A 37 8.70 -0.87 -11.71
CA GLU A 37 7.93 0.04 -12.58
C GLU A 37 6.45 0.10 -12.17
N GLN A 38 5.91 -0.95 -11.53
CA GLN A 38 4.56 -0.93 -10.98
C GLN A 38 4.44 -0.05 -9.71
N LEU A 39 5.54 0.19 -9.00
CA LEU A 39 5.59 1.00 -7.77
C LEU A 39 6.18 2.40 -7.96
N ASP A 40 6.92 2.61 -9.05
CA ASP A 40 7.58 3.85 -9.43
C ASP A 40 7.25 4.18 -10.90
N ASN A 41 6.04 4.69 -11.11
CA ASN A 41 5.57 5.20 -12.39
C ASN A 41 4.92 6.58 -12.22
N GLN A 42 4.26 7.09 -13.25
CA GLN A 42 3.66 8.43 -13.23
C GLN A 42 2.57 8.59 -12.15
N ASN A 43 1.84 7.51 -11.83
CA ASN A 43 0.77 7.49 -10.85
C ASN A 43 0.97 6.30 -9.91
N PRO A 44 2.00 6.32 -9.04
CA PRO A 44 2.34 5.15 -8.24
C PRO A 44 1.23 4.82 -7.21
N PRO A 45 1.12 3.57 -6.75
CA PRO A 45 0.28 3.22 -5.61
C PRO A 45 0.78 3.95 -4.36
N TYR A 46 -0.10 4.29 -3.43
CA TYR A 46 0.31 4.80 -2.12
C TYR A 46 0.77 3.65 -1.22
N LEU A 47 1.96 3.79 -0.61
CA LEU A 47 2.56 2.77 0.25
C LEU A 47 2.55 3.22 1.71
N CYS A 48 2.02 2.37 2.59
CA CYS A 48 2.21 2.53 4.02
C CYS A 48 2.20 1.17 4.74
N ASN A 49 3.28 0.88 5.48
CA ASN A 49 3.58 -0.41 6.06
C ASN A 49 3.40 -1.55 5.05
N VAL A 50 4.20 -1.58 3.99
CA VAL A 50 4.11 -2.61 2.95
C VAL A 50 5.30 -3.57 3.07
N ALA A 51 5.04 -4.88 3.16
CA ALA A 51 6.12 -5.85 3.09
C ALA A 51 6.49 -6.11 1.62
N LEU A 52 7.54 -5.44 1.13
CA LEU A 52 7.97 -5.55 -0.26
C LEU A 52 8.66 -6.90 -0.55
N PRO A 53 8.54 -7.44 -1.78
CA PRO A 53 9.33 -8.59 -2.20
C PRO A 53 10.83 -8.30 -2.15
N GLU A 54 11.65 -9.33 -1.92
CA GLU A 54 13.13 -9.21 -1.89
C GLU A 54 13.73 -8.63 -3.20
N SER A 55 13.01 -8.74 -4.31
CA SER A 55 13.39 -8.16 -5.60
C SER A 55 13.26 -6.63 -5.66
N ILE A 56 12.60 -5.99 -4.70
CA ILE A 56 12.35 -4.55 -4.64
C ILE A 56 13.04 -3.98 -3.39
N GLN A 57 14.26 -3.48 -3.57
CA GLN A 57 15.10 -2.99 -2.46
C GLN A 57 15.25 -1.46 -2.41
N ASN A 58 14.78 -0.74 -3.43
CA ASN A 58 14.97 0.70 -3.60
C ASN A 58 13.69 1.53 -3.44
N ILE A 59 12.66 0.96 -2.82
CA ILE A 59 11.39 1.64 -2.56
C ILE A 59 11.18 1.66 -1.05
N ASP A 60 10.83 2.82 -0.52
CA ASP A 60 10.45 2.97 0.88
C ASP A 60 9.06 2.32 1.10
N PRO A 61 8.96 1.28 1.95
CA PRO A 61 7.68 0.62 2.23
C PRO A 61 6.66 1.53 2.96
N ASP A 62 7.10 2.65 3.53
CA ASP A 62 6.30 3.62 4.28
C ASP A 62 6.14 4.98 3.57
N ARG A 63 6.51 5.05 2.28
CA ARG A 63 6.66 6.29 1.51
C ARG A 63 5.53 7.30 1.65
N ASP A 64 4.28 6.84 1.69
CA ASP A 64 3.08 7.68 1.60
C ASP A 64 2.26 7.72 2.91
N CYS A 65 2.75 7.12 4.00
CA CYS A 65 2.03 7.08 5.28
C CYS A 65 1.57 8.47 5.77
N ALA A 66 2.35 9.52 5.53
CA ALA A 66 2.03 10.87 5.99
C ALA A 66 0.83 11.50 5.26
N ILE A 67 0.63 11.16 3.99
CA ILE A 67 -0.44 11.72 3.15
C ILE A 67 -1.66 10.81 3.07
N LEU A 68 -1.50 9.52 3.39
CA LEU A 68 -2.56 8.52 3.26
C LEU A 68 -3.87 8.90 3.97
N PRO A 69 -3.86 9.48 5.19
CA PRO A 69 -5.11 9.90 5.83
C PRO A 69 -5.93 10.90 4.99
N SER A 70 -5.27 11.85 4.33
CA SER A 70 -5.94 12.81 3.45
C SER A 70 -6.49 12.12 2.21
N VAL A 71 -5.71 11.23 1.59
CA VAL A 71 -6.14 10.44 0.42
C VAL A 71 -7.38 9.57 0.74
N LEU A 72 -7.43 8.98 1.94
CA LEU A 72 -8.58 8.19 2.39
C LEU A 72 -9.85 9.03 2.53
N VAL A 73 -9.73 10.25 3.07
CA VAL A 73 -10.85 11.19 3.22
C VAL A 73 -11.31 11.71 1.85
N GLU A 74 -10.39 12.01 0.94
CA GLU A 74 -10.73 12.46 -0.42
C GLU A 74 -11.52 11.40 -1.20
N ARG A 75 -11.24 10.12 -0.94
CA ARG A 75 -11.88 8.99 -1.62
C ARG A 75 -13.14 8.47 -0.92
N SER A 76 -13.35 8.84 0.34
CA SER A 76 -14.50 8.40 1.14
C SER A 76 -15.10 9.57 1.91
N SER A 77 -16.25 10.05 1.44
CA SER A 77 -16.97 11.18 2.03
C SER A 77 -17.45 10.94 3.47
N ASP A 78 -17.50 9.69 3.91
CA ASP A 78 -18.02 9.30 5.23
C ASP A 78 -16.91 9.14 6.29
N LEU A 79 -15.64 9.33 5.90
CA LEU A 79 -14.50 9.16 6.79
C LEU A 79 -13.97 10.50 7.28
N SER A 80 -13.81 10.66 8.60
CA SER A 80 -13.15 11.84 9.17
C SER A 80 -11.62 11.71 9.09
N LEU A 81 -10.91 12.84 9.02
CA LEU A 81 -9.44 12.84 9.03
C LEU A 81 -8.87 12.20 10.29
N GLU A 82 -9.51 12.39 11.43
CA GLU A 82 -9.12 11.75 12.70
C GLU A 82 -9.21 10.22 12.59
N ARG A 83 -10.33 9.70 12.07
CA ARG A 83 -10.48 8.25 11.88
C ARG A 83 -9.51 7.70 10.84
N ALA A 84 -9.28 8.45 9.76
CA ALA A 84 -8.31 8.07 8.74
C ALA A 84 -6.88 7.99 9.28
N ARG A 85 -6.47 8.95 10.14
CA ARG A 85 -5.17 8.90 10.84
C ARG A 85 -5.06 7.68 11.74
N GLN A 86 -6.10 7.41 12.52
CA GLN A 86 -6.12 6.26 13.41
C GLN A 86 -5.96 4.94 12.62
N ILE A 87 -6.66 4.79 11.49
CA ILE A 87 -6.51 3.61 10.61
C ILE A 87 -5.05 3.44 10.15
N VAL A 88 -4.41 4.54 9.72
CA VAL A 88 -3.01 4.49 9.27
C VAL A 88 -2.05 4.19 10.42
N GLU A 89 -2.28 4.76 11.60
CA GLU A 89 -1.47 4.49 12.79
C GLU A 89 -1.58 3.04 13.25
N GLU A 90 -2.80 2.49 13.29
CA GLU A 90 -3.09 1.08 13.59
C GLU A 90 -2.38 0.16 12.59
N ALA A 91 -2.52 0.45 11.30
CA ALA A 91 -1.87 -0.31 10.24
C ALA A 91 -0.34 -0.30 10.36
N ARG A 92 0.27 0.80 10.79
CA ARG A 92 1.73 0.91 11.00
C ARG A 92 2.26 0.11 12.19
N GLN A 93 1.38 -0.36 13.09
CA GLN A 93 1.78 -1.27 14.18
C GLN A 93 1.85 -2.73 13.74
N ILE A 94 1.34 -3.07 12.55
CA ILE A 94 1.35 -4.45 12.04
C ILE A 94 2.79 -4.83 11.71
N THR A 95 3.23 -5.98 12.24
CA THR A 95 4.54 -6.57 11.98
C THR A 95 4.40 -7.79 11.08
N TRP A 96 5.33 -7.95 10.15
CA TRP A 96 5.37 -9.08 9.22
C TRP A 96 6.18 -10.22 9.85
N GLU A 97 5.52 -11.32 10.21
CA GLU A 97 6.18 -12.57 10.61
C GLU A 97 6.77 -13.33 9.41
#